data_AF-A0A8T5K2G2-F1
#
_entry.id   AF-A0A8T5K2G2-F1
#
_cell.length_a   1.000
_cell.length_b   1.000
_cell.length_c   1.000
_cell.angle_alpha   90.00
_cell.angle_beta   90.00
_cell.angle_gamma   90.00
#
_symmetry.space_group_name_H-M   'P 1'
#
loop_
_entity.id
_entity.type
_entity.pdbx_description
1 polymer ?
#
loop_
_entity_poly.entity_id
_entity_poly.type
_entity_poly.pdbx_seq_one_letter_code
_entity_poly.pdbx_strand_id
1 'polypeptide(L)'
;MKRILFILMCVVLSTFAIADFNNDFQDIKVNSEGQRLTGPVGTLFKNVHMNIYIDQNNGEELIVGIVIKDKIISSINLEELDDPSLNVYTSESAIQEMSTAQDLLLSVKKAVAEEKITYESVGFFNKIKFAFISLFLDFDEDDGDVDDENNVVIEETSDENSISSTVDDDDLDDEEETEEDTVNVDETDEEVVEVEVEEVVDDGLPKTHVVEMTSIGFDEDVITVSVDDTVEWKNSRSDGYKNAMIIGTMWCRDVKSGIYEPESSYQYTFTQTGTCIIVDGIFTTETMKVVVEE
;
A
#
# COMPACT_ATOMS: atom_id res chain seq x y z
N MET A 1 -6.53 -7.05 3.86
CA MET A 1 -5.98 -6.04 4.79
C MET A 1 -4.60 -6.41 5.35
N LYS A 2 -4.38 -7.63 5.88
CA LYS A 2 -3.03 -8.08 6.31
C LYS A 2 -1.99 -8.20 5.18
N ARG A 3 -2.43 -8.19 3.91
CA ARG A 3 -1.59 -8.46 2.74
C ARG A 3 -0.88 -7.24 2.14
N ILE A 4 -1.26 -5.99 2.43
CA ILE A 4 -0.70 -4.84 1.68
C ILE A 4 0.56 -4.25 2.35
N LEU A 5 0.60 -4.14 3.69
CA LEU A 5 1.89 -3.94 4.41
C LEU A 5 2.83 -5.13 4.14
N PHE A 6 2.24 -6.31 4.06
CA PHE A 6 2.88 -7.58 3.68
C PHE A 6 3.31 -7.61 2.21
N ILE A 7 2.71 -6.85 1.30
CA ILE A 7 3.13 -6.78 -0.11
C ILE A 7 4.20 -5.71 -0.26
N LEU A 8 4.07 -4.52 0.35
CA LEU A 8 5.16 -3.53 0.34
C LEU A 8 6.45 -4.13 0.93
N MET A 9 6.31 -4.89 2.02
CA MET A 9 7.43 -5.61 2.63
C MET A 9 7.80 -6.84 1.79
N CYS A 10 6.94 -7.84 1.52
CA CYS A 10 7.32 -9.01 0.70
C CYS A 10 7.80 -8.70 -0.72
N VAL A 11 7.35 -7.63 -1.36
CA VAL A 11 7.79 -7.25 -2.71
C VAL A 11 9.22 -6.73 -2.63
N VAL A 12 9.55 -5.91 -1.62
CA VAL A 12 10.95 -5.58 -1.31
C VAL A 12 11.75 -6.84 -0.90
N LEU A 13 11.16 -7.80 -0.19
CA LEU A 13 11.88 -8.93 0.45
C LEU A 13 11.99 -10.25 -0.35
N SER A 14 11.21 -10.48 -1.40
CA SER A 14 11.06 -11.81 -2.02
C SER A 14 11.97 -12.06 -3.24
N THR A 15 12.68 -11.05 -3.73
CA THR A 15 13.45 -11.15 -4.99
C THR A 15 14.96 -11.10 -4.84
N PHE A 16 15.51 -11.10 -3.61
CA PHE A 16 16.97 -11.02 -3.40
C PHE A 16 17.76 -12.27 -3.84
N ALA A 17 17.94 -12.43 -5.15
CA ALA A 17 19.11 -13.07 -5.74
C ALA A 17 20.05 -11.94 -6.18
N ILE A 18 21.08 -11.69 -5.36
CA ILE A 18 22.01 -10.53 -5.36
C ILE A 18 22.60 -10.11 -6.74
N ALA A 19 22.47 -10.93 -7.77
CA ALA A 19 22.97 -10.61 -9.11
C ALA A 19 22.12 -9.58 -9.87
N ASP A 20 20.87 -9.33 -9.50
CA ASP A 20 20.00 -8.43 -10.28
C ASP A 20 19.00 -7.61 -9.47
N PHE A 21 19.39 -7.18 -8.26
CA PHE A 21 18.56 -6.34 -7.41
C PHE A 21 18.02 -5.10 -8.13
N ASN A 22 18.78 -4.53 -9.08
CA ASN A 22 18.33 -3.36 -9.83
C ASN A 22 17.15 -3.67 -10.76
N ASN A 23 17.10 -4.85 -11.39
CA ASN A 23 15.95 -5.25 -12.21
C ASN A 23 14.77 -5.62 -11.33
N ASP A 24 15.00 -6.37 -10.25
CA ASP A 24 13.96 -6.71 -9.28
C ASP A 24 13.35 -5.44 -8.64
N PHE A 25 14.17 -4.43 -8.38
CA PHE A 25 13.73 -3.14 -7.86
C PHE A 25 12.80 -2.40 -8.83
N GLN A 26 13.06 -2.44 -10.13
CA GLN A 26 12.15 -1.83 -11.11
C GLN A 26 10.79 -2.52 -11.08
N ASP A 27 10.76 -3.84 -10.97
CA ASP A 27 9.50 -4.59 -10.84
C ASP A 27 8.77 -4.25 -9.54
N ILE A 28 9.50 -4.15 -8.42
CA ILE A 28 8.96 -3.69 -7.12
C ILE A 28 8.33 -2.31 -7.28
N LYS A 29 9.05 -1.37 -7.89
CA LYS A 29 8.63 0.01 -8.08
C LYS A 29 7.36 0.07 -8.90
N VAL A 30 7.34 -0.55 -10.08
CA VAL A 30 6.17 -0.56 -10.99
C VAL A 30 4.94 -1.17 -10.33
N ASN A 31 5.12 -2.26 -9.57
CA ASN A 31 3.99 -2.94 -8.95
C ASN A 31 3.51 -2.28 -7.66
N SER A 32 4.35 -1.50 -6.98
CA SER A 32 4.03 -0.91 -5.67
C SER A 32 3.60 0.56 -5.75
N GLU A 33 4.13 1.33 -6.71
CA GLU A 33 3.69 2.71 -6.92
C GLU A 33 2.22 2.76 -7.33
N GLY A 34 1.48 3.70 -6.74
CA GLY A 34 0.02 3.81 -6.91
C GLY A 34 -0.79 2.91 -5.98
N GLN A 35 -0.19 1.93 -5.30
CA GLN A 35 -0.93 1.10 -4.36
C GLN A 35 -1.40 1.91 -3.15
N ARG A 36 -2.66 1.69 -2.75
CA ARG A 36 -3.28 2.33 -1.58
C ARG A 36 -3.17 1.43 -0.34
N LEU A 37 -2.57 1.96 0.71
CA LEU A 37 -2.56 1.39 2.04
C LEU A 37 -3.95 1.47 2.69
N THR A 38 -4.44 0.33 3.16
CA THR A 38 -5.77 0.20 3.76
C THR A 38 -5.69 0.02 5.28
N GLY A 39 -6.80 0.27 5.97
CA GLY A 39 -6.94 0.01 7.41
C GLY A 39 -6.07 0.91 8.31
N PRO A 40 -5.74 0.43 9.53
CA PRO A 40 -4.92 1.17 10.49
C PRO A 40 -3.54 1.55 9.95
N VAL A 41 -2.93 0.65 9.17
CA VAL A 41 -1.63 0.87 8.51
C VAL A 41 -1.68 2.10 7.61
N GLY A 42 -2.68 2.21 6.73
CA GLY A 42 -2.78 3.38 5.85
C GLY A 42 -2.93 4.69 6.63
N THR A 43 -3.62 4.69 7.76
CA THR A 43 -3.72 5.86 8.63
C THR A 43 -2.39 6.19 9.31
N LEU A 44 -1.68 5.17 9.80
CA LEU A 44 -0.36 5.31 10.43
C LEU A 44 0.71 5.79 9.44
N PHE A 45 0.65 5.36 8.19
CA PHE A 45 1.62 5.74 7.15
C PHE A 45 1.11 6.84 6.21
N LYS A 46 0.06 7.58 6.59
CA LYS A 46 -0.38 8.76 5.85
C LYS A 46 0.70 9.84 5.90
N ASN A 47 1.11 10.35 4.72
CA ASN A 47 2.06 11.44 4.53
C ASN A 47 3.42 11.14 5.18
N VAL A 48 4.02 10.01 4.82
CA VAL A 48 5.29 9.53 5.36
C VAL A 48 6.33 9.53 4.25
N HIS A 49 7.49 10.11 4.55
CA HIS A 49 8.74 9.94 3.81
C HIS A 49 9.61 8.99 4.61
N MET A 50 10.04 7.90 4.00
CA MET A 50 10.74 6.82 4.69
C MET A 50 12.06 6.48 4.01
N ASN A 51 13.14 6.40 4.77
CA ASN A 51 14.38 5.76 4.34
C ASN A 51 14.48 4.38 4.97
N ILE A 52 14.81 3.36 4.18
CA ILE A 52 15.09 2.00 4.66
C ILE A 52 16.55 1.69 4.38
N TYR A 53 17.34 1.52 5.43
CA TYR A 53 18.75 1.15 5.39
C TYR A 53 18.85 -0.36 5.58
N ILE A 54 19.45 -1.04 4.59
CA ILE A 54 19.55 -2.50 4.53
C ILE A 54 21.03 -2.88 4.53
N ASP A 55 21.51 -3.43 5.65
CA ASP A 55 22.85 -4.01 5.74
C ASP A 55 22.94 -5.30 4.91
N GLN A 56 23.79 -5.29 3.87
CA GLN A 56 24.01 -6.45 3.02
C GLN A 56 25.13 -7.35 3.56
N ASN A 57 25.08 -8.64 3.22
CA ASN A 57 26.10 -9.61 3.67
C ASN A 57 27.52 -9.34 3.12
N ASN A 58 27.65 -8.52 2.08
CA ASN A 58 28.94 -8.08 1.52
C ASN A 58 29.54 -6.86 2.27
N GLY A 59 28.84 -6.31 3.26
CA GLY A 59 29.22 -5.11 4.00
C GLY A 59 28.87 -3.78 3.32
N GLU A 60 28.15 -3.81 2.19
CA GLU A 60 27.54 -2.62 1.59
C GLU A 60 26.20 -2.31 2.27
N GLU A 61 25.81 -1.05 2.26
CA GLU A 61 24.50 -0.61 2.72
C GLU A 61 23.66 -0.21 1.50
N LEU A 62 22.43 -0.73 1.44
CA LEU A 62 21.45 -0.38 0.44
C LEU A 62 20.39 0.54 1.06
N ILE A 63 20.15 1.69 0.44
CA ILE A 63 19.15 2.66 0.91
C ILE A 63 17.97 2.67 -0.06
N VAL A 64 16.76 2.52 0.48
CA VAL A 64 15.50 2.62 -0.27
C VAL A 64 14.65 3.76 0.29
N GLY A 65 14.39 4.76 -0.53
CA GLY A 65 13.51 5.89 -0.22
C GLY A 65 12.08 5.63 -0.68
N ILE A 66 11.09 5.77 0.21
CA ILE A 66 9.66 5.58 -0.06
C ILE A 66 8.87 6.83 0.34
N VAL A 67 8.04 7.33 -0.56
CA VAL A 67 7.13 8.46 -0.30
C VAL A 67 5.69 7.97 -0.35
N ILE A 68 4.94 8.19 0.73
CA ILE A 68 3.53 7.81 0.85
C ILE A 68 2.69 9.08 1.05
N LYS A 69 1.85 9.44 0.08
CA LYS A 69 0.95 10.59 0.14
C LYS A 69 -0.49 10.12 0.19
N ASP A 70 -1.24 10.61 1.18
CA ASP A 70 -2.63 10.21 1.41
C ASP A 70 -2.88 8.69 1.30
N LYS A 71 -2.03 7.93 2.00
CA LYS A 71 -2.05 6.46 2.04
C LYS A 71 -1.69 5.77 0.72
N ILE A 72 -1.25 6.50 -0.31
CA ILE A 72 -0.83 5.94 -1.60
C ILE A 72 0.69 6.00 -1.71
N ILE A 73 1.32 4.90 -2.09
CA ILE A 73 2.77 4.86 -2.37
C ILE A 73 3.01 5.68 -3.64
N SER A 74 3.56 6.88 -3.46
CA SER A 74 3.75 7.85 -4.53
C SER A 74 5.07 7.67 -5.27
N SER A 75 6.12 7.26 -4.56
CA SER A 75 7.40 6.93 -5.21
C SER A 75 8.23 5.94 -4.39
N ILE A 76 9.02 5.13 -5.09
CA ILE A 76 10.08 4.27 -4.52
C ILE A 76 11.38 4.51 -5.31
N ASN A 77 12.48 4.84 -4.62
CA ASN A 77 13.79 5.13 -5.22
C ASN A 77 14.94 4.44 -4.47
N LEU A 78 16.06 4.19 -5.14
CA LEU A 78 17.31 3.65 -4.54
C LEU A 78 18.24 4.76 -4.08
N GLU A 79 17.65 5.76 -3.43
CA GLU A 79 18.35 6.95 -2.97
C GLU A 79 17.75 7.36 -1.63
N GLU A 80 18.58 7.95 -0.78
CA GLU A 80 18.16 8.54 0.48
C GLU A 80 17.28 9.77 0.21
N LEU A 81 16.17 9.90 0.94
CA LEU A 81 15.34 11.09 0.93
C LEU A 81 15.97 12.16 1.83
N ASP A 82 15.96 13.42 1.38
CA ASP A 82 16.51 14.56 2.15
C ASP A 82 15.68 14.94 3.39
N ASP A 83 14.38 14.62 3.38
CA ASP A 83 13.41 15.00 4.42
C ASP A 83 12.64 13.79 4.98
N PRO A 84 13.33 12.75 5.50
CA PRO A 84 12.65 11.57 6.00
C PRO A 84 11.85 11.94 7.25
N SER A 85 10.70 11.30 7.39
CA SER A 85 9.88 11.29 8.61
C SER A 85 10.10 10.03 9.46
N LEU A 86 10.67 9.00 8.84
CA LEU A 86 10.94 7.69 9.44
C LEU A 86 12.15 7.05 8.77
N ASN A 87 13.13 6.66 9.56
CA ASN A 87 14.23 5.81 9.13
C ASN A 87 13.98 4.39 9.66
N VAL A 88 14.20 3.39 8.84
CA VAL A 88 14.08 1.97 9.21
C VAL A 88 15.40 1.30 8.92
N TYR A 89 15.94 0.56 9.88
CA TYR A 89 17.21 -0.15 9.75
C TYR A 89 16.94 -1.65 9.87
N THR A 90 17.51 -2.43 8.96
CA THR A 90 17.38 -3.89 8.92
C THR A 90 18.59 -4.50 8.24
N SER A 91 18.73 -5.82 8.31
CA SER A 91 19.72 -6.56 7.52
C SER A 91 19.08 -7.44 6.45
N GLU A 92 19.83 -7.76 5.40
CA GLU A 92 19.46 -8.74 4.37
C GLU A 92 19.05 -10.09 4.98
N SER A 93 19.69 -10.49 6.08
CA SER A 93 19.37 -11.73 6.79
C SER A 93 17.98 -11.71 7.45
N ALA A 94 17.61 -10.60 8.10
CA ALA A 94 16.30 -10.43 8.72
C ALA A 94 15.19 -10.39 7.65
N ILE A 95 15.49 -9.69 6.55
CA ILE A 95 14.68 -9.63 5.34
C ILE A 95 14.36 -11.04 4.79
N GLN A 96 15.38 -11.89 4.67
CA GLN A 96 15.24 -13.25 4.17
C GLN A 96 14.49 -14.18 5.13
N GLU A 97 14.73 -14.04 6.44
CA GLU A 97 13.97 -14.77 7.46
C GLU A 97 12.47 -14.43 7.36
N MET A 98 12.14 -13.15 7.19
CA MET A 98 10.75 -12.71 7.04
C MET A 98 10.11 -13.18 5.73
N SER A 99 10.79 -13.08 4.59
CA SER A 99 10.22 -13.48 3.29
C SER A 99 9.94 -14.97 3.18
N THR A 100 10.61 -15.79 3.98
CA THR A 100 10.40 -17.24 4.04
C THR A 100 9.45 -17.68 5.17
N ALA A 101 9.00 -16.76 6.02
CA ALA A 101 8.09 -17.05 7.12
C ALA A 101 6.68 -17.40 6.61
N GLN A 102 6.05 -18.40 7.24
CA GLN A 102 4.64 -18.74 6.95
C GLN A 102 3.68 -17.63 7.39
N ASP A 103 3.99 -16.99 8.52
CA ASP A 103 3.26 -15.82 9.03
C ASP A 103 4.22 -14.63 9.09
N LEU A 104 4.15 -13.78 8.08
CA LEU A 104 5.00 -12.60 7.99
C LEU A 104 4.70 -11.59 9.10
N LEU A 105 3.44 -11.45 9.53
CA LEU A 105 3.11 -10.45 10.55
C LEU A 105 3.79 -10.83 11.86
N LEU A 106 3.73 -12.12 12.20
CA LEU A 106 4.43 -12.65 13.37
C LEU A 106 5.95 -12.52 13.22
N SER A 107 6.52 -12.77 12.03
CA SER A 107 7.97 -12.63 11.81
C SER A 107 8.44 -11.19 11.89
N VAL A 108 7.66 -10.23 11.39
CA VAL A 108 7.93 -8.78 11.55
C VAL A 108 7.84 -8.39 13.01
N LYS A 109 6.79 -8.80 13.74
CA LYS A 109 6.67 -8.57 15.19
C LYS A 109 7.92 -9.06 15.93
N LYS A 110 8.30 -10.31 15.66
CA LYS A 110 9.48 -10.94 16.24
C LYS A 110 10.76 -10.21 15.86
N ALA A 111 10.92 -9.80 14.61
CA ALA A 111 12.11 -9.08 14.15
C ALA A 111 12.24 -7.70 14.80
N VAL A 112 11.13 -6.99 15.05
CA VAL A 112 11.13 -5.74 15.81
C VAL A 112 11.47 -6.00 17.29
N ALA A 113 10.87 -7.03 17.90
CA ALA A 113 11.12 -7.39 19.30
C ALA A 113 12.56 -7.87 19.55
N GLU A 114 13.18 -8.53 18.56
CA GLU A 114 14.57 -8.99 18.58
C GLU A 114 15.56 -7.91 18.07
N GLU A 115 15.10 -6.67 17.84
CA GLU A 115 15.90 -5.55 17.31
C GLU A 115 16.58 -5.83 15.96
N LYS A 116 16.12 -6.85 15.22
CA LYS A 116 16.54 -7.12 13.83
C LYS A 116 16.01 -6.07 12.87
N ILE A 117 14.92 -5.40 13.25
CA ILE A 117 14.40 -4.21 12.61
C ILE A 117 14.32 -3.14 13.68
N THR A 118 15.01 -2.03 13.46
CA THR A 118 14.87 -0.84 14.30
C THR A 118 14.33 0.31 13.45
N TYR A 119 13.79 1.31 14.12
CA TYR A 119 13.24 2.48 13.43
C TYR A 119 13.51 3.74 14.23
N GLU A 120 13.79 4.83 13.53
CA GLU A 120 14.00 6.15 14.10
C GLU A 120 13.00 7.12 13.48
N SER A 121 12.19 7.76 14.33
CA SER A 121 11.22 8.76 13.88
C SER A 121 11.86 10.15 13.85
N VAL A 122 11.75 10.82 12.70
CA VAL A 122 12.33 12.15 12.49
C VAL A 122 11.25 13.22 12.67
N GLY A 123 11.48 14.16 13.59
CA GLY A 123 10.55 15.23 13.94
C GLY A 123 9.57 14.88 15.08
N PHE A 124 9.15 15.90 15.83
CA PHE A 124 8.38 15.75 17.07
C PHE A 124 7.02 15.07 16.88
N PHE A 125 6.23 15.50 15.88
CA PHE A 125 4.91 14.92 15.60
C PHE A 125 5.01 13.45 15.16
N ASN A 126 6.06 13.09 14.44
CA ASN A 126 6.29 11.71 14.00
C ASN A 126 6.72 10.83 15.16
N LYS A 127 7.60 11.32 16.05
CA LYS A 127 7.95 10.60 17.30
C LYS A 127 6.71 10.23 18.10
N ILE A 128 5.78 11.16 18.30
CA ILE A 128 4.52 10.88 19.00
C ILE A 128 3.69 9.84 18.23
N LYS A 129 3.54 10.02 16.91
CA LYS A 129 2.76 9.12 16.04
C LYS A 129 3.26 7.69 16.10
N PHE A 130 4.58 7.49 16.14
CA PHE A 130 5.21 6.18 16.08
C PHE A 130 5.51 5.57 17.45
N ALA A 131 5.54 6.37 18.53
CA ALA A 131 5.59 5.84 19.90
C ALA A 131 4.41 4.91 20.22
N PHE A 132 3.27 5.06 19.53
CA PHE A 132 2.14 4.14 19.67
C PHE A 132 2.32 2.80 18.96
N ILE A 133 3.31 2.63 18.05
CA ILE A 133 3.52 1.37 17.34
C ILE A 133 3.79 0.25 18.34
N SER A 134 4.70 0.44 19.28
CA SER A 134 5.03 -0.58 20.30
C SER A 134 3.79 -1.01 21.06
N LEU A 135 2.94 -0.07 21.47
CA LEU A 135 1.70 -0.34 22.20
C LEU A 135 0.70 -1.19 21.40
N PHE A 136 0.66 -1.05 20.07
CA PHE A 136 -0.17 -1.88 19.19
C PHE A 136 0.42 -3.27 18.90
N LEU A 137 1.74 -3.46 19.06
CA LEU A 137 2.35 -4.78 18.85
C LEU A 137 2.03 -5.74 19.99
N ASP A 138 1.92 -5.22 21.22
CA ASP A 138 1.71 -5.99 22.46
C ASP A 138 0.25 -6.41 22.69
N PHE A 139 -0.73 -5.75 22.04
CA PHE A 139 -2.15 -5.91 22.38
C PHE A 139 -2.83 -7.20 21.86
N ASP A 140 -2.10 -8.09 21.19
CA ASP A 140 -2.65 -9.30 20.53
C ASP A 140 -2.18 -10.62 21.20
N GLU A 141 -1.47 -10.56 22.33
CA GLU A 141 -0.96 -11.76 23.03
C GLU A 141 -1.89 -12.33 24.12
N ASP A 142 -2.97 -11.63 24.50
CA ASP A 142 -3.79 -12.00 25.66
C ASP A 142 -5.01 -12.87 25.29
N ASP A 143 -4.77 -14.13 24.89
CA ASP A 143 -5.78 -15.18 24.96
C ASP A 143 -5.20 -16.59 25.27
N GLY A 144 -3.98 -16.66 25.82
CA GLY A 144 -3.43 -17.93 26.29
C GLY A 144 -2.20 -17.79 27.18
N ASP A 145 -2.38 -17.97 28.49
CA ASP A 145 -1.37 -18.14 29.54
C ASP A 145 0.01 -18.63 29.03
N VAL A 146 0.91 -17.70 28.75
CA VAL A 146 2.35 -17.96 28.68
C VAL A 146 3.03 -16.93 29.57
N ASP A 147 3.46 -17.40 30.74
CA ASP A 147 4.37 -16.67 31.63
C ASP A 147 5.70 -16.42 30.89
N ASP A 148 5.96 -15.20 30.41
CA ASP A 148 7.29 -14.80 29.95
C ASP A 148 7.69 -13.43 30.56
N GLU A 149 8.64 -13.47 31.49
CA GLU A 149 9.16 -12.34 32.27
C GLU A 149 10.20 -11.50 31.49
N ASN A 150 9.96 -11.18 30.21
CA ASN A 150 10.85 -10.28 29.45
C ASN A 150 10.17 -8.94 29.17
N ASN A 151 10.20 -8.07 30.19
CA ASN A 151 9.83 -6.67 30.06
C ASN A 151 10.93 -5.93 29.25
N VAL A 152 10.67 -5.69 27.97
CA VAL A 152 11.54 -4.92 27.08
C VAL A 152 11.50 -3.45 27.51
N VAL A 153 12.54 -3.02 28.23
CA VAL A 153 12.78 -1.60 28.54
C VAL A 153 13.45 -0.98 27.33
N ILE A 154 12.70 -0.22 26.52
CA ILE A 154 13.28 0.63 25.49
C ILE A 154 13.91 1.83 26.20
N GLU A 155 15.25 1.93 26.15
CA GLU A 155 15.96 3.12 26.59
C GLU A 155 15.63 4.28 25.65
N GLU A 156 14.83 5.24 26.13
CA GLU A 156 14.74 6.55 25.50
C GLU A 156 16.11 7.24 25.63
N THR A 157 16.90 7.25 24.57
CA THR A 157 18.06 8.15 24.46
C THR A 157 17.55 9.58 24.27
N SER A 158 17.19 10.21 25.39
CA SER A 158 17.06 11.66 25.48
C SER A 158 18.44 12.29 25.40
N ASP A 159 18.91 12.56 24.18
CA ASP A 159 20.04 13.47 23.98
C ASP A 159 19.60 14.89 24.41
N GLU A 160 19.97 15.24 25.65
CA GLU A 160 19.93 16.60 26.15
C GLU A 160 20.92 17.46 25.35
N ASN A 161 20.36 18.24 24.42
CA ASN A 161 21.06 19.30 23.73
C ASN A 161 21.45 20.42 24.72
N SER A 162 22.68 20.35 25.24
CA SER A 162 23.33 21.43 25.96
C SER A 162 23.75 22.54 24.97
N ILE A 163 22.83 23.45 24.69
CA ILE A 163 23.11 24.73 24.03
C ILE A 163 24.00 25.57 24.96
N SER A 164 25.30 25.60 24.66
CA SER A 164 26.25 26.55 25.22
C SER A 164 26.35 27.73 24.27
N SER A 165 25.79 28.86 24.68
CA SER A 165 25.91 30.15 24.01
C SER A 165 27.34 30.68 24.06
N THR A 166 27.99 30.81 22.90
CA THR A 166 29.04 31.81 22.69
C THR A 166 28.58 32.71 21.56
N VAL A 167 28.20 33.91 21.96
CA VAL A 167 27.98 35.09 21.14
C VAL A 167 29.32 35.47 20.52
N ASP A 168 29.39 35.52 19.20
CA ASP A 168 30.26 36.45 18.49
C ASP A 168 29.44 37.06 17.36
N ASP A 169 29.33 38.38 17.46
CA ASP A 169 28.83 39.32 16.46
C ASP A 169 29.52 39.11 15.12
N ASP A 170 28.75 39.07 14.03
CA ASP A 170 29.07 39.90 12.87
C ASP A 170 27.81 40.11 12.01
N ASP A 171 27.57 41.38 11.76
CA ASP A 171 26.61 41.97 10.82
C ASP A 171 26.52 41.21 9.50
N LEU A 172 25.31 41.16 8.92
CA LEU A 172 25.03 41.75 7.61
C LEU A 172 23.52 41.73 7.30
N ASP A 173 23.02 42.92 7.00
CA ASP A 173 21.75 43.23 6.37
C ASP A 173 21.43 42.31 5.17
N ASP A 174 20.19 41.83 5.07
CA ASP A 174 19.39 42.07 3.86
C ASP A 174 17.89 41.89 4.15
N GLU A 175 17.16 42.97 3.95
CA GLU A 175 15.70 43.05 3.97
C GLU A 175 15.15 42.55 2.63
N GLU A 176 14.34 41.49 2.61
CA GLU A 176 13.26 41.40 1.60
C GLU A 176 11.99 40.86 2.24
N GLU A 177 11.06 41.79 2.44
CA GLU A 177 9.65 41.56 2.68
C GLU A 177 9.05 40.80 1.50
N THR A 178 8.35 39.69 1.76
CA THR A 178 7.40 39.13 0.79
C THR A 178 6.03 39.05 1.44
N GLU A 179 5.13 39.87 0.92
CA GLU A 179 3.76 40.06 1.37
C GLU A 179 2.93 38.77 1.25
N GLU A 180 2.20 38.47 2.32
CA GLU A 180 1.15 37.46 2.39
C GLU A 180 -0.06 37.91 1.55
N ASP A 181 -0.39 37.17 0.49
CA ASP A 181 -1.66 37.35 -0.23
C ASP A 181 -2.65 36.27 0.23
N THR A 182 -3.44 36.60 1.25
CA THR A 182 -4.56 35.79 1.74
C THR A 182 -5.75 35.92 0.80
N VAL A 183 -5.90 34.96 -0.11
CA VAL A 183 -7.12 34.84 -0.95
C VAL A 183 -8.26 34.26 -0.10
N ASN A 184 -9.18 35.14 0.27
CA ASN A 184 -10.53 34.80 0.73
C ASN A 184 -11.28 34.07 -0.40
N VAL A 185 -11.57 32.79 -0.22
CA VAL A 185 -12.47 32.03 -1.10
C VAL A 185 -13.88 32.12 -0.52
N ASP A 186 -14.72 32.80 -1.28
CA ASP A 186 -16.15 33.06 -1.07
C ASP A 186 -16.93 31.73 -1.02
N GLU A 187 -17.55 31.45 0.12
CA GLU A 187 -18.50 30.36 0.30
C GLU A 187 -19.75 30.65 -0.55
N THR A 188 -19.80 30.04 -1.74
CA THR A 188 -21.01 30.04 -2.56
C THR A 188 -21.92 28.90 -2.08
N ASP A 189 -22.98 29.30 -1.39
CA ASP A 189 -24.09 28.47 -0.92
C ASP A 189 -24.85 27.89 -2.13
N GLU A 190 -24.53 26.66 -2.53
CA GLU A 190 -25.27 25.93 -3.56
C GLU A 190 -26.54 25.33 -2.97
N GLU A 191 -27.66 25.95 -3.31
CA GLU A 191 -29.02 25.50 -3.08
C GLU A 191 -29.23 24.11 -3.73
N VAL A 192 -29.23 23.07 -2.89
CA VAL A 192 -29.50 21.68 -3.28
C VAL A 192 -30.97 21.57 -3.70
N VAL A 193 -31.20 21.57 -5.02
CA VAL A 193 -32.48 21.22 -5.63
C VAL A 193 -32.65 19.71 -5.53
N GLU A 194 -33.50 19.25 -4.59
CA GLU A 194 -34.01 17.87 -4.55
C GLU A 194 -34.79 17.59 -5.84
N VAL A 195 -34.13 16.99 -6.82
CA VAL A 195 -34.79 16.38 -7.98
C VAL A 195 -35.36 15.05 -7.50
N GLU A 196 -36.69 14.98 -7.35
CA GLU A 196 -37.43 13.71 -7.31
C GLU A 196 -37.11 12.94 -8.61
N VAL A 197 -36.14 12.04 -8.53
CA VAL A 197 -35.86 11.07 -9.59
C VAL A 197 -36.99 10.06 -9.54
N GLU A 198 -37.95 10.17 -10.48
CA GLU A 198 -38.90 9.09 -10.75
C GLU A 198 -38.10 7.81 -11.02
N GLU A 199 -38.24 6.82 -10.14
CA GLU A 199 -37.69 5.48 -10.33
C GLU A 199 -38.24 4.91 -11.63
N VAL A 200 -37.43 4.98 -12.68
CA VAL A 200 -37.69 4.30 -13.94
C VAL A 200 -37.61 2.81 -13.64
N VAL A 201 -38.79 2.18 -13.57
CA VAL A 201 -38.92 0.73 -13.46
C VAL A 201 -38.19 0.10 -14.64
N ASP A 202 -36.98 -0.37 -14.36
CA ASP A 202 -36.09 -1.04 -15.28
C ASP A 202 -36.72 -2.38 -15.69
N ASP A 203 -36.95 -2.58 -16.98
CA ASP A 203 -37.79 -3.64 -17.57
C ASP A 203 -37.23 -5.09 -17.40
N GLY A 204 -36.36 -5.33 -16.41
CA GLY A 204 -35.91 -6.67 -16.01
C GLY A 204 -35.25 -7.48 -17.12
N LEU A 205 -34.70 -6.81 -18.14
CA LEU A 205 -33.96 -7.48 -19.20
C LEU A 205 -32.50 -7.67 -18.76
N PRO A 206 -31.92 -8.87 -18.97
CA PRO A 206 -30.51 -9.11 -18.72
C PRO A 206 -29.62 -8.05 -19.37
N LYS A 207 -28.74 -7.44 -18.58
CA LYS A 207 -27.78 -6.43 -19.02
C LYS A 207 -26.40 -7.05 -19.20
N THR A 208 -25.62 -6.43 -20.09
CA THR A 208 -24.19 -6.71 -20.22
C THR A 208 -23.41 -5.56 -19.60
N HIS A 209 -22.60 -5.87 -18.59
CA HIS A 209 -21.69 -4.94 -17.93
C HIS A 209 -20.29 -5.16 -18.48
N VAL A 210 -19.63 -4.10 -18.95
CA VAL A 210 -18.29 -4.20 -19.56
C VAL A 210 -17.26 -3.69 -18.56
N VAL A 211 -16.24 -4.50 -18.30
CA VAL A 211 -15.09 -4.19 -17.43
C VAL A 211 -13.86 -4.19 -18.31
N GLU A 212 -13.09 -3.11 -18.31
CA GLU A 212 -11.83 -3.05 -19.05
C GLU A 212 -10.66 -3.60 -18.22
N MET A 213 -9.89 -4.48 -18.83
CA MET A 213 -8.61 -4.91 -18.31
C MET A 213 -7.51 -4.04 -18.90
N THR A 214 -6.95 -3.19 -18.07
CA THR A 214 -5.88 -2.25 -18.43
C THR A 214 -4.50 -2.84 -18.09
N SER A 215 -3.43 -2.11 -18.41
CA SER A 215 -2.06 -2.51 -18.10
C SER A 215 -1.77 -2.57 -16.59
N ILE A 216 -2.62 -1.96 -15.75
CA ILE A 216 -2.47 -1.92 -14.29
C ILE A 216 -3.45 -2.84 -13.55
N GLY A 217 -4.38 -3.51 -14.25
CA GLY A 217 -5.38 -4.38 -13.61
C GLY A 217 -6.77 -4.23 -14.21
N PHE A 218 -7.80 -4.27 -13.38
CA PHE A 218 -9.19 -3.98 -13.74
C PHE A 218 -9.44 -2.47 -13.63
N ASP A 219 -10.24 -1.89 -14.52
CA ASP A 219 -10.70 -0.50 -14.42
C ASP A 219 -11.70 -0.29 -13.27
N GLU A 220 -12.40 -1.35 -12.87
CA GLU A 220 -13.32 -1.36 -11.73
C GLU A 220 -12.92 -2.42 -10.68
N ASP A 221 -12.76 -1.98 -9.44
CA ASP A 221 -12.46 -2.87 -8.30
C ASP A 221 -13.69 -3.70 -7.88
N VAL A 222 -14.89 -3.14 -8.05
CA VAL A 222 -16.17 -3.72 -7.62
C VAL A 222 -17.26 -3.36 -8.61
N ILE A 223 -17.99 -4.37 -9.09
CA ILE A 223 -19.22 -4.18 -9.88
C ILE A 223 -20.39 -4.87 -9.19
N THR A 224 -21.58 -4.30 -9.34
CA THR A 224 -22.84 -4.90 -8.85
C THR A 224 -23.73 -5.19 -10.04
N VAL A 225 -24.18 -6.44 -10.16
CA VAL A 225 -24.99 -6.95 -11.27
C VAL A 225 -26.17 -7.74 -10.73
N SER A 226 -27.24 -7.88 -11.51
CA SER A 226 -28.38 -8.72 -11.14
C SER A 226 -28.19 -10.17 -11.57
N VAL A 227 -28.98 -11.10 -11.03
CA VAL A 227 -29.06 -12.46 -11.56
C VAL A 227 -29.45 -12.41 -13.05
N ASP A 228 -28.82 -13.27 -13.83
CA ASP A 228 -28.88 -13.38 -15.29
C ASP A 228 -28.18 -12.25 -16.06
N ASP A 229 -27.57 -11.26 -15.38
CA ASP A 229 -26.67 -10.32 -16.05
C ASP A 229 -25.38 -11.00 -16.51
N THR A 230 -24.81 -10.44 -17.57
CA THR A 230 -23.54 -10.87 -18.14
C THR A 230 -22.46 -9.84 -17.85
N VAL A 231 -21.30 -10.31 -17.40
CA VAL A 231 -20.11 -9.47 -17.29
C VAL A 231 -19.18 -9.80 -18.45
N GLU A 232 -18.75 -8.77 -19.17
CA GLU A 232 -17.79 -8.82 -20.25
C GLU A 232 -16.47 -8.18 -19.80
N TRP A 233 -15.40 -8.97 -19.71
CA TRP A 233 -14.05 -8.47 -19.48
C TRP A 233 -13.36 -8.23 -20.81
N LYS A 234 -13.15 -6.97 -21.18
CA LYS A 234 -12.49 -6.56 -22.43
C LYS A 234 -11.02 -6.26 -22.17
N ASN A 235 -10.12 -6.88 -22.92
CA ASN A 235 -8.69 -6.64 -22.78
C ASN A 235 -8.26 -5.37 -23.54
N SER A 236 -8.02 -4.28 -22.82
CA SER A 236 -7.57 -2.98 -23.34
C SER A 236 -6.06 -2.74 -23.16
N ARG A 237 -5.24 -3.78 -22.92
CA ARG A 237 -3.79 -3.66 -22.66
C ARG A 237 -3.01 -3.29 -23.92
N SER A 238 -2.30 -2.17 -23.87
CA SER A 238 -1.41 -1.72 -24.96
C SER A 238 0.05 -2.13 -24.77
N ASP A 239 0.50 -2.25 -23.52
CA ASP A 239 1.92 -2.31 -23.13
C ASP A 239 2.20 -3.45 -22.14
N GLY A 240 3.48 -3.83 -21.98
CA GLY A 240 3.87 -4.91 -21.07
C GLY A 240 3.29 -6.28 -21.46
N TYR A 241 2.71 -6.98 -20.48
CA TYR A 241 1.99 -8.23 -20.72
C TYR A 241 0.63 -7.95 -21.34
N LYS A 242 0.53 -8.19 -22.65
CA LYS A 242 -0.63 -7.82 -23.46
C LYS A 242 -1.81 -8.79 -23.37
N ASN A 243 -1.56 -10.00 -22.88
CA ASN A 243 -2.61 -11.01 -22.77
C ASN A 243 -3.37 -10.87 -21.45
N ALA A 244 -4.59 -11.39 -21.43
CA ALA A 244 -5.45 -11.43 -20.26
C ALA A 244 -5.94 -12.86 -19.99
N MET A 245 -6.28 -13.14 -18.74
CA MET A 245 -6.93 -14.38 -18.32
C MET A 245 -7.82 -14.08 -17.11
N ILE A 246 -9.04 -14.58 -17.10
CA ILE A 246 -10.00 -14.39 -16.02
C ILE A 246 -10.13 -15.69 -15.23
N ILE A 247 -9.98 -15.61 -13.91
CA ILE A 247 -10.15 -16.74 -12.99
C ILE A 247 -11.02 -16.31 -11.81
N GLY A 248 -12.22 -16.89 -11.71
CA GLY A 248 -13.08 -16.78 -10.55
C GLY A 248 -12.64 -17.70 -9.41
N THR A 249 -12.92 -17.29 -8.17
CA THR A 249 -12.57 -18.05 -6.96
C THR A 249 -13.81 -18.50 -6.18
N MET A 250 -13.63 -19.42 -5.24
CA MET A 250 -14.70 -19.92 -4.37
C MET A 250 -15.88 -20.52 -5.17
N TRP A 251 -17.10 -19.99 -5.00
CA TRP A 251 -18.32 -20.52 -5.62
C TRP A 251 -18.41 -20.23 -7.12
N CYS A 252 -17.71 -19.20 -7.61
CA CYS A 252 -17.68 -18.83 -9.02
C CYS A 252 -16.45 -19.39 -9.78
N ARG A 253 -15.93 -20.55 -9.35
CA ARG A 253 -14.79 -21.25 -10.01
C ARG A 253 -15.04 -21.61 -11.48
N ASP A 254 -16.30 -21.62 -11.90
CA ASP A 254 -16.71 -21.89 -13.27
C ASP A 254 -16.49 -20.66 -14.17
N VAL A 255 -16.25 -19.47 -13.58
CA VAL A 255 -15.76 -18.29 -14.29
C VAL A 255 -14.28 -18.52 -14.58
N LYS A 256 -13.97 -19.04 -15.77
CA LYS A 256 -12.59 -19.28 -16.17
C LYS A 256 -12.44 -19.12 -17.67
N SER A 257 -11.62 -18.17 -18.08
CA SER A 257 -11.27 -17.99 -19.48
C SER A 257 -10.00 -18.80 -19.84
N GLY A 258 -9.76 -18.95 -21.15
CA GLY A 258 -8.40 -19.16 -21.65
C GLY A 258 -7.60 -17.85 -21.62
N ILE A 259 -6.35 -17.90 -22.07
CA ILE A 259 -5.58 -16.69 -22.35
C ILE A 259 -6.18 -16.03 -23.62
N TYR A 260 -6.45 -14.73 -23.59
CA TYR A 260 -6.95 -13.98 -24.73
C TYR A 260 -6.12 -12.73 -25.05
N GLU A 261 -6.08 -12.38 -26.35
CA GLU A 261 -5.25 -11.31 -26.93
C GLU A 261 -5.82 -9.91 -26.64
N PRO A 262 -5.05 -8.83 -26.86
CA PRO A 262 -5.56 -7.46 -26.85
C PRO A 262 -6.80 -7.29 -27.73
N GLU A 263 -7.69 -6.39 -27.33
CA GLU A 263 -8.98 -6.08 -27.97
C GLU A 263 -9.98 -7.26 -27.99
N SER A 264 -9.62 -8.42 -27.43
CA SER A 264 -10.54 -9.54 -27.25
C SER A 264 -11.27 -9.44 -25.91
N SER A 265 -12.41 -10.12 -25.79
CA SER A 265 -13.19 -10.16 -24.55
C SER A 265 -13.56 -11.58 -24.13
N TYR A 266 -13.82 -11.73 -22.84
CA TYR A 266 -14.42 -12.92 -22.23
C TYR A 266 -15.72 -12.52 -21.55
N GLN A 267 -16.77 -13.35 -21.69
CA GLN A 267 -18.09 -13.07 -21.13
C GLN A 267 -18.54 -14.21 -20.22
N TYR A 268 -19.20 -13.86 -19.11
CA TYR A 268 -19.82 -14.83 -18.21
C TYR A 268 -21.14 -14.30 -17.65
N THR A 269 -22.18 -15.13 -17.69
CA THR A 269 -23.52 -14.82 -17.15
C THR A 269 -23.67 -15.39 -15.75
N PHE A 270 -23.99 -14.55 -14.77
CA PHE A 270 -24.14 -14.96 -13.38
C PHE A 270 -25.56 -15.44 -13.11
N THR A 271 -25.71 -16.69 -12.68
CA THR A 271 -27.03 -17.33 -12.46
C THR A 271 -27.36 -17.55 -10.99
N GLN A 272 -26.47 -17.12 -10.09
CA GLN A 272 -26.59 -17.29 -8.64
C GLN A 272 -26.16 -16.01 -7.94
N THR A 273 -26.88 -15.63 -6.89
CA THR A 273 -26.53 -14.50 -6.04
C THR A 273 -25.29 -14.78 -5.21
N GLY A 274 -24.58 -13.71 -4.85
CA GLY A 274 -23.41 -13.78 -3.99
C GLY A 274 -22.26 -12.91 -4.46
N THR A 275 -21.13 -13.00 -3.78
CA THR A 275 -19.94 -12.22 -4.10
C THR A 275 -18.86 -13.11 -4.71
N CYS A 276 -18.55 -12.89 -5.98
CA CYS A 276 -17.48 -13.56 -6.71
C CYS A 276 -16.22 -12.70 -6.69
N ILE A 277 -15.06 -13.28 -6.35
CA ILE A 277 -13.77 -12.62 -6.52
C ILE A 277 -13.13 -13.15 -7.79
N ILE A 278 -12.86 -12.23 -8.71
CA ILE A 278 -12.21 -12.45 -9.99
C ILE A 278 -10.74 -12.05 -9.85
N VAL A 279 -9.87 -12.89 -10.37
CA VAL A 279 -8.42 -12.71 -10.38
C VAL A 279 -7.98 -12.65 -11.83
N ASP A 280 -7.08 -11.73 -12.16
CA ASP A 280 -6.37 -11.80 -13.43
C ASP A 280 -5.33 -12.94 -13.38
N GLY A 281 -5.52 -13.96 -14.21
CA GLY A 281 -4.61 -15.10 -14.30
C GLY A 281 -3.23 -14.76 -14.85
N ILE A 282 -3.05 -13.59 -15.47
CA ILE A 282 -1.75 -13.05 -15.90
C ILE A 282 -1.13 -12.20 -14.77
N PHE A 283 -1.86 -11.21 -14.27
CA PHE A 283 -1.46 -10.43 -13.10
C PHE A 283 -2.18 -10.92 -11.84
N THR A 284 -1.68 -12.00 -11.25
CA THR A 284 -2.36 -12.69 -10.12
C THR A 284 -2.52 -11.85 -8.85
N THR A 285 -1.87 -10.68 -8.78
CA THR A 285 -2.05 -9.68 -7.72
C THR A 285 -3.32 -8.85 -7.92
N GLU A 286 -3.79 -8.72 -9.15
CA GLU A 286 -4.94 -7.91 -9.51
C GLU A 286 -6.22 -8.71 -9.34
N THR A 287 -7.14 -8.15 -8.56
CA THR A 287 -8.42 -8.79 -8.25
C THR A 287 -9.54 -7.76 -8.29
N MET A 288 -10.71 -8.18 -8.78
CA MET A 288 -11.94 -7.41 -8.68
C MET A 288 -13.05 -8.24 -8.01
N LYS A 289 -14.13 -7.56 -7.60
CA LYS A 289 -15.30 -8.17 -7.00
C LYS A 289 -16.52 -8.00 -7.89
N VAL A 290 -17.25 -9.08 -8.13
CA VAL A 290 -18.59 -9.05 -8.73
C VAL A 290 -19.61 -9.39 -7.65
N VAL A 291 -20.47 -8.44 -7.31
CA VAL A 291 -21.60 -8.64 -6.39
C VAL A 291 -22.83 -8.91 -7.22
N VAL A 292 -23.41 -10.11 -7.07
CA VAL A 292 -24.62 -10.53 -7.80
C VAL A 292 -25.81 -10.46 -6.85
N GLU A 293 -26.76 -9.59 -7.17
CA GLU A 293 -27.98 -9.32 -6.42
C GLU A 293 -29.21 -9.94 -7.11
N GLU A 294 -30.32 -10.08 -6.37
CA GLU A 294 -31.60 -10.60 -6.91
C GLU A 294 -32.28 -9.62 -7.87
#